data_AF-A0A839QHK1-F1
#
_entry.id   AF-A0A839QHK1-F1
#
_cell.length_a   1.000
_cell.length_b   1.000
_cell.length_c   1.000
_cell.angle_alpha   90.00
_cell.angle_beta   90.00
_cell.angle_gamma   90.00
#
_symmetry.space_group_name_H-M   'P 1'
#
loop_
_entity.id
_entity.type
_entity.pdbx_description
1 polymer ?
#
loop_
_entity_poly.entity_id
_entity_poly.type
_entity_poly.pdbx_seq_one_letter_code
_entity_poly.pdbx_strand_id
1 'polypeptide(L)' 'MRERIRLCNDARRDVPTTIIACSYPADVLMSMAREGVPMMAEVARLRRLRLIDLPTGHWPMWSRPEDLAAAISTEAGLD' A
#
# COMPACT_ATOMS: atom_id res chain seq x y z
N MET A 1 -24.08 -8.59 -10.63
CA MET A 1 -22.86 -9.21 -10.08
C MET A 1 -21.72 -8.94 -11.05
N ARG A 2 -20.59 -8.40 -10.61
CA ARG A 2 -19.41 -8.21 -11.49
C ARG A 2 -18.74 -9.56 -11.71
N GLU A 3 -18.35 -9.85 -12.95
CA GLU A 3 -17.62 -11.07 -13.30
C GLU A 3 -16.24 -11.08 -12.64
N ARG A 4 -15.77 -12.26 -12.20
CA ARG A 4 -14.42 -12.40 -11.63
C ARG A 4 -13.38 -12.34 -12.73
N ILE A 5 -12.46 -11.39 -12.61
CA ILE A 5 -11.27 -11.31 -13.46
C ILE A 5 -10.18 -12.23 -12.90
N ARG A 6 -9.59 -13.07 -13.76
CA ARG A 6 -8.42 -13.89 -13.42
C ARG A 6 -7.15 -13.24 -13.95
N LEU A 7 -6.21 -12.94 -13.06
CA LEU A 7 -4.91 -12.36 -13.40
C LEU A 7 -3.85 -13.47 -13.47
N CYS A 8 -3.37 -13.77 -14.68
CA CYS A 8 -2.43 -14.88 -14.91
C CYS A 8 -0.96 -14.44 -15.04
N ASN A 9 -0.69 -13.17 -15.35
CA ASN A 9 0.68 -12.68 -15.45
C ASN A 9 1.30 -12.52 -14.05
N ASP A 10 2.35 -13.30 -13.76
CA ASP A 10 3.03 -13.27 -12.46
C ASP A 10 3.88 -12.00 -12.26
N ALA A 11 4.35 -11.38 -13.36
CA ALA A 11 5.15 -10.15 -13.34
C ALA A 11 4.42 -8.96 -12.69
N ARG A 12 3.09 -9.04 -12.51
CA ARG A 12 2.31 -8.04 -11.77
C ARG A 12 2.82 -7.87 -10.32
N ARG A 13 3.43 -8.91 -9.74
CA ARG A 13 3.96 -8.90 -8.38
C ARG A 13 5.28 -8.11 -8.27
N ASP A 14 5.91 -7.86 -9.40
CA ASP A 14 7.18 -7.14 -9.51
C ASP A 14 6.98 -5.64 -9.80
N VAL A 15 5.73 -5.16 -9.90
CA VAL A 15 5.44 -3.73 -10.03
C VAL A 15 5.84 -3.04 -8.73
N PRO A 16 6.74 -2.03 -8.76
CA PRO A 16 7.07 -1.25 -7.58
C PRO A 16 5.81 -0.68 -6.95
N THR A 17 5.60 -0.98 -5.68
CA THR A 17 4.39 -0.58 -4.94
C THR A 17 4.81 0.04 -3.61
N THR A 18 4.22 1.18 -3.28
CA THR A 18 4.39 1.81 -1.96
C THR A 18 3.02 1.90 -1.29
N ILE A 19 2.93 1.48 -0.03
CA ILE A 19 1.77 1.72 0.83
C ILE A 19 2.16 2.77 1.87
N ILE A 20 1.45 3.90 1.86
CA ILE A 20 1.52 4.92 2.91
C ILE A 20 0.44 4.59 3.95
N ALA A 21 0.87 3.98 5.05
CA ALA A 21 0.05 3.46 6.13
C ALA A 21 -0.41 4.60 7.05
N CYS A 22 -1.66 5.04 6.86
CA CYS A 22 -2.18 6.23 7.54
C CYS A 22 -3.05 5.94 8.76
N SER A 23 -3.86 4.88 8.71
CA SER A 23 -4.85 4.54 9.74
C SER A 23 -4.40 3.40 10.65
N TYR A 24 -3.65 2.45 10.12
CA TYR A 24 -3.06 1.35 10.86
C TYR A 24 -1.56 1.36 10.61
N PRO A 25 -0.75 1.04 11.63
CA PRO A 25 0.67 0.80 11.44
C PRO A 25 0.94 -0.25 10.34
N ALA A 26 2.02 -0.06 9.60
CA ALA A 26 2.38 -0.92 8.48
C ALA A 26 2.59 -2.40 8.88
N ASP A 27 3.09 -2.66 10.09
CA ASP A 27 3.27 -4.01 10.61
C ASP A 27 1.94 -4.75 10.81
N VAL A 28 0.90 -4.06 11.29
CA VAL A 28 -0.47 -4.56 11.42
C VAL A 28 -1.03 -4.90 10.04
N LEU A 29 -0.85 -4.01 9.05
CA LEU A 29 -1.28 -4.29 7.66
C LEU A 29 -0.57 -5.53 7.10
N MET A 30 0.72 -5.70 7.37
CA MET A 30 1.46 -6.88 6.92
C MET A 30 1.09 -8.15 7.67
N SER A 31 0.69 -8.08 8.94
CA SER A 31 0.13 -9.22 9.67
C SER A 31 -1.16 -9.69 8.99
N MET A 32 -2.10 -8.76 8.74
CA MET A 32 -3.35 -9.04 8.02
C MET A 32 -3.09 -9.65 6.64
N ALA A 33 -2.09 -9.14 5.91
CA ALA A 33 -1.70 -9.65 4.60
C ALA A 33 -1.25 -11.12 4.69
N ARG A 34 -0.36 -11.43 5.64
CA ARG A 34 0.24 -12.76 5.82
C ARG A 34 -0.76 -13.78 6.37
N GLU A 35 -1.70 -13.33 7.21
CA GLU A 35 -2.82 -14.13 7.70
C GLU A 35 -3.90 -14.37 6.63
N GLY A 36 -3.80 -13.71 5.48
CA GLY A 36 -4.71 -13.92 4.35
C GLY A 36 -6.06 -13.22 4.50
N VAL A 37 -6.14 -12.13 5.27
CA VAL A 37 -7.35 -11.29 5.35
C VAL A 37 -7.73 -10.85 3.93
N PRO A 38 -8.96 -11.11 3.44
CA PRO A 38 -9.28 -10.99 2.02
C PRO A 38 -8.95 -9.65 1.38
N MET A 39 -9.06 -8.55 2.13
CA MET A 39 -8.74 -7.20 1.64
C MET A 39 -7.23 -6.97 1.45
N MET A 40 -6.38 -7.66 2.21
CA MET A 40 -4.94 -7.42 2.28
C MET A 40 -4.10 -8.59 1.74
N ALA A 41 -4.69 -9.76 1.52
CA ALA A 41 -3.99 -11.00 1.19
C ALA A 41 -3.02 -10.89 -0.01
N GLU A 42 -3.35 -10.12 -1.04
CA GLU A 42 -2.47 -9.96 -2.20
C GLU A 42 -1.22 -9.11 -1.90
N VAL A 43 -1.23 -8.26 -0.88
CA VAL A 43 -0.06 -7.45 -0.49
C VAL A 43 1.11 -8.35 -0.07
N ALA A 44 0.84 -9.48 0.58
CA ALA A 44 1.86 -10.46 0.95
C ALA A 44 2.55 -11.13 -0.26
N ARG A 45 2.03 -10.94 -1.47
CA ARG A 45 2.55 -11.51 -2.72
C ARG A 45 3.38 -10.52 -3.53
N LEU A 46 3.40 -9.24 -3.15
CA LEU A 46 4.21 -8.22 -3.80
C LEU A 46 5.69 -8.45 -3.49
N ARG A 47 6.54 -8.40 -4.52
CA ARG A 47 7.99 -8.63 -4.41
C ARG A 47 8.77 -7.32 -4.23
N ARG A 48 8.17 -6.19 -4.59
CA ARG A 48 8.76 -4.86 -4.52
C ARG A 48 7.85 -3.89 -3.77
N LEU A 49 7.68 -4.16 -2.48
CA LEU A 49 6.82 -3.39 -1.59
C LEU A 49 7.65 -2.47 -0.70
N ARG A 50 7.28 -1.20 -0.66
CA ARG A 50 7.71 -0.24 0.37
C ARG A 50 6.53 0.11 1.27
N LEU A 51 6.80 0.27 2.55
CA LEU A 51 5.82 0.62 3.56
C LEU A 51 6.32 1.89 4.27
N ILE A 52 5.44 2.88 4.41
CA ILE A 52 5.73 4.14 5.08
C ILE A 52 4.62 4.40 6.07
N ASP A 53 4.96 4.61 7.34
CA ASP A 53 3.97 5.04 8.32
C ASP A 53 3.79 6.56 8.29
N LEU A 54 2.53 7.01 8.16
CA LEU A 54 2.13 8.42 8.25
C LEU A 54 0.86 8.51 9.13
N PRO A 55 0.98 8.45 10.46
CA PRO A 55 -0.16 8.26 11.35
C PRO A 55 -1.08 9.50 11.39
N THR A 56 -2.12 9.50 10.55
CA THR A 56 -3.01 10.64 10.32
C THR A 56 -4.50 10.28 10.28
N GLY A 57 -4.83 8.99 10.18
CA GLY A 57 -6.17 8.53 9.84
C GLY A 57 -6.43 8.50 8.32
N HIS A 58 -7.69 8.28 7.93
CA HIS A 58 -8.03 7.90 6.55
C HIS A 58 -7.81 9.01 5.49
N TRP A 59 -7.79 10.28 5.91
CA TRP A 59 -7.73 11.43 5.02
C TRP A 59 -6.44 12.27 5.26
N PRO A 60 -5.25 11.71 4.96
CA PRO A 60 -3.97 12.38 5.20
C PRO A 60 -3.84 13.73 4.49
N MET A 61 -4.50 13.89 3.33
CA MET A 61 -4.52 15.14 2.57
C MET A 61 -5.22 16.31 3.29
N TRP A 62 -5.97 16.04 4.37
CA TRP A 62 -6.61 17.09 5.17
C TRP A 62 -5.89 17.35 6.49
N SER A 63 -5.26 16.32 7.07
CA SER A 63 -4.59 16.43 8.36
C SER A 63 -3.10 16.80 8.25
N ARG A 64 -2.37 16.19 7.31
CA ARG A 64 -0.93 16.39 7.08
C ARG A 64 -0.63 16.42 5.57
N PRO A 65 -1.19 17.40 4.82
CA PRO A 65 -1.06 17.45 3.36
C PRO A 65 0.39 17.54 2.87
N GLU A 66 1.22 18.34 3.54
CA GLU A 66 2.62 18.54 3.15
C GLU A 66 3.45 17.26 3.32
N ASP A 67 3.30 16.57 4.45
CA ASP A 67 4.00 15.30 4.71
C ASP A 67 3.58 14.21 3.72
N LEU A 68 2.28 14.14 3.38
CA LEU A 68 1.79 13.22 2.36
C LEU A 68 2.38 13.53 0.98
N ALA A 69 2.41 14.82 0.59
CA ALA A 69 2.96 15.24 -0.69
C ALA A 69 4.45 14.92 -0.80
N ALA A 70 5.23 15.18 0.25
CA ALA A 70 6.63 14.81 0.32
C ALA A 70 6.84 13.30 0.18
N ALA A 71 6.09 12.48 0.92
CA ALA A 71 6.18 11.02 0.82
C ALA A 71 5.87 10.51 -0.60
N ILE A 72 4.86 11.08 -1.27
CA ILE A 72 4.53 10.72 -2.66
C ILE A 72 5.65 11.13 -3.62
N SER A 73 6.17 12.35 -3.51
CA SER A 73 7.27 12.83 -4.35
C SER A 73 8.48 11.89 -4.24
N THR A 74 8.89 11.56 -3.02
CA THR A 74 10.06 10.72 -2.76
C THR A 74 9.92 9.33 -3.33
N GLU A 75 8.74 8.72 -3.19
CA GLU A 75 8.50 7.37 -3.70
C GLU A 75 8.32 7.34 -5.21
N ALA A 76 7.83 8.43 -5.81
CA ALA A 76 7.74 8.59 -7.26
C ALA A 76 9.10 8.96 -7.91
N GLY A 77 10.11 9.31 -7.11
CA GLY A 77 11.41 9.78 -7.59
C GLY A 77 11.33 11.14 -8.28
N LEU A 78 10.46 12.02 -7.78
CA LEU A 78 10.24 13.37 -8.31
C LEU A 78 11.03 14.46 -7.54
N ASP A 79 11.89 14.02 -6.62
CA ASP A 79 12.75 14.85 -5.77
C ASP A 79 14.03 15.31 -6.47
#